data_AF-A0A497S2E8-F1
#
_entry.id   AF-A0A497S2E8-F1
#
_cell.length_a   1.000
_cell.length_b   1.000
_cell.length_c   1.000
_cell.angle_alpha   90.00
_cell.angle_beta   90.00
_cell.angle_gamma   90.00
#
_symmetry.space_group_name_H-M   'P 1'
#
loop_
_entity.id
_entity.type
_entity.pdbx_description
1 polymer ?
#
loop_
_entity_poly.entity_id
_entity_poly.type
_entity_poly.pdbx_seq_one_letter_code
_entity_poly.pdbx_strand_id
1 'polypeptide(L)'
;GYLWKGLLSFGNTTNACDFRDSNVSITVDSTPRTYATFNKIEINNSSSRVDWDGINITALDSSQLSPGSFEVVDDADVNLDNCTFTDMTTFIFKSNSTINATTFRRCGQVTQGSATFDGCTFDNSTAAVSLLSNNPGNITGCTFNSDGSNHAIEITTPGTYSFTNHTFNGYATSDGSTGNEVIYNNSGGAVTLNASGISGTISVRNGTSASTTVNNGVTLTITVQDEDTNPIQYAQTAIYKTSDRTELMNKDTDANGVATESFNYPGTPVDIEIRVRKASAGATKYINFSTLGQISSSGYSLLVTLVEDPINNATT
;
A
#
# COMPACT_ATOMS: atom_id res chain seq x y z
N GLY A 1 -26.98 -21.20 -3.07
CA GLY A 1 -26.76 -20.07 -2.16
C GLY A 1 -27.85 -20.06 -1.10
N TYR A 2 -27.54 -19.54 0.07
CA TYR A 2 -28.49 -19.38 1.18
C TYR A 2 -29.05 -17.95 1.18
N LEU A 3 -30.27 -17.80 1.68
CA LEU A 3 -30.84 -16.48 1.99
C LEU A 3 -30.81 -16.31 3.51
N TRP A 4 -30.16 -15.27 3.99
CA TRP A 4 -30.01 -14.98 5.41
C TRP A 4 -30.76 -13.70 5.81
N LYS A 5 -31.39 -13.73 6.99
CA LYS A 5 -32.09 -12.61 7.60
C LYS A 5 -31.97 -12.69 9.13
N GLY A 6 -31.78 -11.54 9.78
CA GLY A 6 -31.69 -11.40 11.23
C GLY A 6 -30.27 -11.56 11.76
N LEU A 7 -30.14 -11.71 13.07
CA LEU A 7 -28.86 -11.91 13.75
C LEU A 7 -28.34 -13.34 13.54
N LEU A 8 -27.10 -13.47 13.09
CA LEU A 8 -26.32 -14.70 13.11
C LEU A 8 -25.22 -14.56 14.16
N SER A 9 -25.33 -15.32 15.26
CA SER A 9 -24.40 -15.23 16.40
C SER A 9 -23.61 -16.53 16.53
N PHE A 10 -22.28 -16.43 16.41
CA PHE A 10 -21.35 -17.52 16.61
C PHE A 10 -20.84 -17.47 18.06
N GLY A 11 -21.20 -18.49 18.84
CA GLY A 11 -20.91 -18.53 20.27
C GLY A 11 -21.78 -17.57 21.08
N ASN A 12 -21.52 -17.51 22.38
CA ASN A 12 -22.09 -16.53 23.30
C ASN A 12 -21.10 -16.27 24.45
N THR A 13 -21.46 -15.35 25.36
CA THR A 13 -20.59 -14.96 26.49
C THR A 13 -20.08 -16.12 27.35
N THR A 14 -20.80 -17.25 27.39
CA THR A 14 -20.43 -18.42 28.21
C THR A 14 -19.89 -19.58 27.38
N ASN A 15 -20.32 -19.71 26.13
CA ASN A 15 -20.03 -20.88 25.30
C ASN A 15 -19.34 -20.47 24.00
N ALA A 16 -18.14 -21.01 23.78
CA ALA A 16 -17.44 -20.88 22.52
C ALA A 16 -18.11 -21.74 21.44
N CYS A 17 -17.88 -21.38 20.18
CA CYS A 17 -18.18 -22.24 19.03
C CYS A 17 -16.94 -22.46 18.16
N ASP A 18 -16.89 -23.59 17.46
CA ASP A 18 -15.98 -23.81 16.33
C ASP A 18 -16.85 -23.92 15.09
N PHE A 19 -16.72 -22.97 14.17
CA PHE A 19 -17.48 -22.93 12.92
C PHE A 19 -16.54 -22.80 11.73
N ARG A 20 -16.61 -23.75 10.80
CA ARG A 20 -15.77 -23.75 9.61
C ARG A 20 -16.61 -24.05 8.40
N ASP A 21 -16.48 -23.23 7.38
CA ASP A 21 -17.24 -23.40 6.14
C ASP A 21 -16.42 -22.89 4.94
N SER A 22 -16.76 -23.36 3.75
CA SER A 22 -16.05 -22.93 2.55
C SER A 22 -16.92 -22.94 1.30
N ASN A 23 -16.62 -22.04 0.36
CA ASN A 23 -17.21 -21.99 -0.98
C ASN A 23 -18.74 -21.86 -1.00
N VAL A 24 -19.28 -21.15 -0.02
CA VAL A 24 -20.71 -20.88 0.12
C VAL A 24 -21.05 -19.45 -0.28
N SER A 25 -22.15 -19.29 -1.02
CA SER A 25 -22.74 -17.98 -1.29
C SER A 25 -23.97 -17.73 -0.41
N ILE A 26 -24.02 -16.58 0.24
CA ILE A 26 -25.08 -16.12 1.12
C ILE A 26 -25.58 -14.78 0.59
N THR A 27 -26.89 -14.66 0.43
CA THR A 27 -27.55 -13.40 0.11
C THR A 27 -28.22 -12.87 1.37
N VAL A 28 -27.97 -11.61 1.72
CA VAL A 28 -28.68 -10.92 2.80
C VAL A 28 -30.02 -10.46 2.25
N ASP A 29 -31.12 -10.94 2.84
CA ASP A 29 -32.48 -10.61 2.38
C ASP A 29 -32.82 -9.14 2.62
N SER A 30 -33.70 -8.59 1.78
CA SER A 30 -34.18 -7.22 1.90
C SER A 30 -35.10 -7.06 3.12
N THR A 31 -34.76 -6.09 3.96
CA THR A 31 -35.42 -5.83 5.25
C THR A 31 -35.87 -4.36 5.41
N PRO A 32 -36.71 -3.82 4.50
CA PRO A 32 -37.00 -2.39 4.40
C PRO A 32 -37.82 -1.82 5.58
N ARG A 33 -38.38 -2.67 6.44
CA ARG A 33 -39.20 -2.28 7.60
C ARG A 33 -38.58 -2.73 8.94
N THR A 34 -37.26 -2.75 9.02
CA THR A 34 -36.52 -3.16 10.22
C THR A 34 -35.71 -1.97 10.78
N TYR A 35 -34.67 -2.24 11.57
CA TYR A 35 -33.70 -1.26 12.06
C TYR A 35 -32.32 -1.57 11.44
N ALA A 36 -31.41 -0.59 11.43
CA ALA A 36 -30.19 -0.65 10.63
C ALA A 36 -29.26 -1.85 10.92
N THR A 37 -29.25 -2.35 12.15
CA THR A 37 -28.39 -3.45 12.61
C THR A 37 -29.10 -4.80 12.72
N PHE A 38 -30.27 -4.95 12.08
CA PHE A 38 -31.06 -6.17 12.16
C PHE A 38 -30.37 -7.39 11.52
N ASN A 39 -29.78 -7.23 10.33
CA ASN A 39 -28.92 -8.23 9.70
C ASN A 39 -27.49 -8.00 10.20
N LYS A 40 -27.03 -8.84 11.13
CA LYS A 40 -25.68 -8.76 11.71
C LYS A 40 -25.11 -10.14 11.92
N ILE A 41 -23.85 -10.32 11.57
CA ILE A 41 -23.04 -11.47 11.98
C ILE A 41 -22.18 -11.02 13.15
N GLU A 42 -22.19 -11.77 14.24
CA GLU A 42 -21.33 -11.51 15.38
C GLU A 42 -20.62 -12.77 15.86
N ILE A 43 -19.38 -12.58 16.29
CA ILE A 43 -18.54 -13.63 16.84
C ILE A 43 -18.26 -13.27 18.30
N ASN A 44 -18.87 -14.05 19.18
CA ASN A 44 -18.76 -13.92 20.63
C ASN A 44 -17.85 -15.01 21.19
N ASN A 45 -17.44 -14.81 22.45
CA ASN A 45 -16.47 -15.64 23.17
C ASN A 45 -15.06 -15.61 22.56
N SER A 46 -14.05 -15.19 23.34
CA SER A 46 -12.66 -15.16 22.90
C SER A 46 -12.07 -16.53 22.54
N SER A 47 -12.70 -17.62 23.01
CA SER A 47 -12.31 -18.99 22.66
C SER A 47 -13.08 -19.55 21.46
N SER A 48 -13.97 -18.77 20.84
CA SER A 48 -14.58 -19.17 19.57
C SER A 48 -13.54 -19.18 18.45
N ARG A 49 -13.81 -20.02 17.45
CA ARG A 49 -13.04 -20.10 16.22
C ARG A 49 -13.98 -20.07 15.03
N VAL A 50 -13.70 -19.18 14.08
CA VAL A 50 -14.45 -19.07 12.82
C VAL A 50 -13.45 -19.08 11.66
N ASP A 51 -13.47 -20.14 10.86
CA ASP A 51 -12.63 -20.27 9.67
C ASP A 51 -13.49 -20.30 8.40
N TRP A 52 -13.38 -19.27 7.57
CA TRP A 52 -14.14 -19.15 6.32
C TRP A 52 -13.20 -19.05 5.13
N ASP A 53 -13.36 -19.95 4.16
CA ASP A 53 -12.60 -19.93 2.91
C ASP A 53 -13.53 -19.80 1.69
N GLY A 54 -13.37 -18.74 0.89
CA GLY A 54 -14.18 -18.54 -0.31
C GLY A 54 -15.66 -18.28 -0.03
N ILE A 55 -16.00 -17.77 1.16
CA ILE A 55 -17.39 -17.38 1.50
C ILE A 55 -17.74 -16.07 0.79
N ASN A 56 -18.89 -16.06 0.12
CA ASN A 56 -19.39 -14.91 -0.61
C ASN A 56 -20.68 -14.41 0.06
N ILE A 57 -20.68 -13.19 0.62
CA ILE A 57 -21.87 -12.58 1.20
C ILE A 57 -22.22 -11.31 0.42
N THR A 58 -23.47 -11.22 -0.04
CA THR A 58 -23.94 -10.07 -0.85
C THR A 58 -25.29 -9.59 -0.36
N ALA A 59 -25.42 -8.28 -0.14
CA ALA A 59 -26.73 -7.68 0.13
C ALA A 59 -27.62 -7.75 -1.11
N LEU A 60 -28.85 -8.23 -0.98
CA LEU A 60 -29.80 -8.29 -2.10
C LEU A 60 -30.14 -6.91 -2.66
N ASP A 61 -30.24 -5.93 -1.76
CA ASP A 61 -30.52 -4.53 -2.03
C ASP A 61 -29.53 -3.71 -1.21
N SER A 62 -28.65 -2.96 -1.87
CA SER A 62 -27.62 -2.12 -1.24
C SER A 62 -28.20 -0.85 -0.60
N SER A 63 -29.41 -0.46 -1.01
CA SER A 63 -30.11 0.72 -0.48
C SER A 63 -31.01 0.40 0.73
N GLN A 64 -31.10 -0.88 1.09
CA GLN A 64 -31.92 -1.29 2.23
C GLN A 64 -31.33 -0.77 3.54
N LEU A 65 -32.19 -0.69 4.57
CA LEU A 65 -31.79 -0.18 5.87
C LEU A 65 -30.76 -1.06 6.61
N SER A 66 -30.79 -2.38 6.41
CA SER A 66 -29.87 -3.34 7.05
C SER A 66 -29.26 -4.30 6.03
N PRO A 67 -28.26 -3.89 5.23
CA PRO A 67 -27.66 -4.73 4.20
C PRO A 67 -26.68 -5.79 4.75
N GLY A 68 -26.50 -5.85 6.08
CA GLY A 68 -25.61 -6.79 6.75
C GLY A 68 -24.38 -6.11 7.34
N SER A 69 -24.06 -6.42 8.59
CA SER A 69 -22.79 -6.04 9.25
C SER A 69 -22.07 -7.27 9.83
N PHE A 70 -20.79 -7.12 10.14
CA PHE A 70 -19.94 -8.17 10.72
C PHE A 70 -19.15 -7.61 11.91
N GLU A 71 -19.14 -8.29 13.05
CA GLU A 71 -18.42 -7.84 14.24
C GLU A 71 -17.79 -8.99 15.02
N VAL A 72 -16.49 -8.88 15.29
CA VAL A 72 -15.79 -9.70 16.28
C VAL A 72 -15.91 -9.01 17.63
N VAL A 73 -16.79 -9.53 18.49
CA VAL A 73 -17.15 -8.91 19.77
C VAL A 73 -16.09 -9.19 20.83
N ASP A 74 -15.63 -10.44 20.95
CA ASP A 74 -14.80 -10.90 22.07
C ASP A 74 -13.37 -11.30 21.68
N ASP A 75 -12.84 -10.76 20.56
CA ASP A 75 -11.48 -11.06 20.06
C ASP A 75 -11.21 -12.57 19.87
N ALA A 76 -12.19 -13.25 19.27
CA ALA A 76 -12.10 -14.64 18.87
C ALA A 76 -11.08 -14.85 17.72
N ASP A 77 -10.65 -16.11 17.53
CA ASP A 77 -9.84 -16.52 16.38
C ASP A 77 -10.72 -16.54 15.12
N VAL A 78 -10.56 -15.55 14.25
CA VAL A 78 -11.38 -15.37 13.04
C VAL A 78 -10.49 -15.31 11.82
N ASN A 79 -10.58 -16.33 10.98
CA ASN A 79 -9.80 -16.46 9.75
C ASN A 79 -10.71 -16.35 8.54
N LEU A 80 -10.52 -15.32 7.72
CA LEU A 80 -11.23 -15.12 6.47
C LEU A 80 -10.25 -15.21 5.31
N ASP A 81 -10.31 -16.30 4.56
CA ASP A 81 -9.47 -16.56 3.40
C ASP A 81 -10.32 -16.47 2.12
N ASN A 82 -9.84 -15.75 1.11
CA ASN A 82 -10.48 -15.66 -0.22
C ASN A 82 -11.98 -15.27 -0.20
N CYS A 83 -12.45 -14.62 0.87
CA CYS A 83 -13.85 -14.28 1.02
C CYS A 83 -14.21 -13.05 0.18
N THR A 84 -15.49 -12.88 -0.12
CA THR A 84 -16.00 -11.66 -0.77
C THR A 84 -17.25 -11.16 -0.07
N PHE A 85 -17.21 -9.91 0.38
CA PHE A 85 -18.35 -9.18 0.91
C PHE A 85 -18.73 -8.09 -0.07
N THR A 86 -20.03 -7.98 -0.39
CA THR A 86 -20.52 -7.02 -1.37
C THR A 86 -21.75 -6.28 -0.85
N ASP A 87 -21.70 -4.95 -0.92
CA ASP A 87 -22.80 -4.03 -0.56
C ASP A 87 -23.25 -4.12 0.91
N MET A 88 -22.40 -4.63 1.81
CA MET A 88 -22.63 -4.69 3.27
C MET A 88 -22.21 -3.41 3.98
N THR A 89 -22.65 -3.16 5.21
CA THR A 89 -22.24 -1.97 5.98
C THR A 89 -20.88 -2.17 6.66
N THR A 90 -20.86 -2.25 7.98
CA THR A 90 -19.66 -2.13 8.81
C THR A 90 -19.04 -3.48 9.09
N PHE A 91 -17.71 -3.50 9.16
CA PHE A 91 -16.93 -4.63 9.63
C PHE A 91 -16.08 -4.19 10.81
N ILE A 92 -16.09 -4.98 11.89
CA ILE A 92 -15.24 -4.72 13.06
C ILE A 92 -14.46 -5.99 13.36
N PHE A 93 -13.14 -5.91 13.19
CA PHE A 93 -12.20 -6.96 13.54
C PHE A 93 -11.41 -6.59 14.80
N LYS A 94 -10.71 -7.59 15.36
CA LYS A 94 -9.85 -7.44 16.53
C LYS A 94 -8.54 -8.21 16.33
N SER A 95 -7.60 -8.11 17.26
CA SER A 95 -6.23 -8.59 17.13
C SER A 95 -6.09 -10.06 16.75
N ASN A 96 -7.01 -10.92 17.15
CA ASN A 96 -6.99 -12.35 16.83
C ASN A 96 -7.63 -12.69 15.48
N SER A 97 -7.98 -11.69 14.66
CA SER A 97 -8.48 -11.91 13.31
C SER A 97 -7.36 -11.89 12.26
N THR A 98 -7.41 -12.83 11.30
CA THR A 98 -6.53 -12.91 10.13
C THR A 98 -7.36 -12.88 8.85
N ILE A 99 -7.18 -11.85 8.04
CA ILE A 99 -7.98 -11.61 6.84
C ILE A 99 -7.05 -11.67 5.63
N ASN A 100 -7.16 -12.73 4.84
CA ASN A 100 -6.29 -12.96 3.69
C ASN A 100 -7.09 -12.99 2.39
N ALA A 101 -6.54 -12.34 1.36
CA ALA A 101 -7.08 -12.36 -0.01
C ALA A 101 -8.59 -12.05 -0.10
N THR A 102 -9.13 -11.32 0.88
CA THR A 102 -10.56 -11.08 1.02
C THR A 102 -10.93 -9.75 0.38
N THR A 103 -12.07 -9.72 -0.30
CA THR A 103 -12.58 -8.52 -0.97
C THR A 103 -13.76 -7.91 -0.23
N PHE A 104 -13.66 -6.61 0.06
CA PHE A 104 -14.75 -5.76 0.55
C PHE A 104 -15.16 -4.81 -0.57
N ARG A 105 -16.28 -5.09 -1.24
CA ARG A 105 -16.74 -4.34 -2.42
C ARG A 105 -17.99 -3.54 -2.11
N ARG A 106 -17.92 -2.22 -2.28
CA ARG A 106 -19.01 -1.30 -1.95
C ARG A 106 -19.52 -1.50 -0.53
N CYS A 107 -18.61 -1.91 0.35
CA CYS A 107 -18.90 -2.06 1.76
C CYS A 107 -18.81 -0.70 2.47
N GLY A 108 -19.35 -0.60 3.67
CA GLY A 108 -19.07 0.51 4.58
C GLY A 108 -17.66 0.40 5.17
N GLN A 109 -17.42 1.12 6.26
CA GLN A 109 -16.12 1.16 6.92
C GLN A 109 -15.74 -0.22 7.48
N VAL A 110 -14.50 -0.64 7.20
CA VAL A 110 -13.85 -1.77 7.88
C VAL A 110 -12.98 -1.23 9.00
N THR A 111 -13.10 -1.79 10.20
CA THR A 111 -12.23 -1.48 11.35
C THR A 111 -11.26 -2.63 11.57
N GLN A 112 -9.97 -2.33 11.48
CA GLN A 112 -8.90 -3.32 11.61
C GLN A 112 -8.83 -3.90 13.03
N GLY A 113 -8.83 -3.03 14.05
CA GLY A 113 -8.66 -3.46 15.45
C GLY A 113 -7.40 -4.28 15.70
N SER A 114 -6.30 -3.96 15.02
CA SER A 114 -5.02 -4.69 15.04
C SER A 114 -5.02 -6.08 14.42
N ALA A 115 -6.12 -6.50 13.78
CA ALA A 115 -6.14 -7.68 12.92
C ALA A 115 -5.09 -7.61 11.80
N THR A 116 -4.71 -8.78 11.31
CA THR A 116 -3.84 -8.90 10.13
C THR A 116 -4.67 -8.87 8.85
N PHE A 117 -4.26 -8.05 7.89
CA PHE A 117 -4.84 -7.98 6.55
C PHE A 117 -3.74 -8.21 5.52
N ASP A 118 -3.81 -9.31 4.79
CA ASP A 118 -2.85 -9.63 3.73
C ASP A 118 -3.54 -9.83 2.38
N GLY A 119 -3.07 -9.15 1.35
CA GLY A 119 -3.60 -9.31 -0.01
C GLY A 119 -5.09 -8.95 -0.19
N CYS A 120 -5.69 -8.20 0.75
CA CYS A 120 -7.10 -7.85 0.71
C CYS A 120 -7.40 -6.76 -0.33
N THR A 121 -8.64 -6.70 -0.80
CA THR A 121 -9.10 -5.66 -1.72
C THR A 121 -10.24 -4.86 -1.12
N PHE A 122 -10.10 -3.54 -1.06
CA PHE A 122 -11.15 -2.59 -0.69
C PHE A 122 -11.59 -1.83 -1.94
N ASP A 123 -12.77 -2.14 -2.45
CA ASP A 123 -13.22 -1.72 -3.77
C ASP A 123 -14.44 -0.79 -3.66
N ASN A 124 -14.24 0.51 -3.86
CA ASN A 124 -15.26 1.55 -3.83
C ASN A 124 -16.06 1.58 -2.51
N SER A 125 -15.38 1.72 -1.37
CA SER A 125 -16.04 1.86 -0.07
C SER A 125 -17.09 2.97 -0.09
N THR A 126 -18.20 2.75 0.61
CA THR A 126 -19.29 3.72 0.77
C THR A 126 -19.13 4.62 1.99
N ALA A 127 -18.10 4.37 2.82
CA ALA A 127 -17.77 5.20 3.98
C ALA A 127 -16.70 6.23 3.63
N ALA A 128 -16.56 7.27 4.47
CA ALA A 128 -15.51 8.29 4.33
C ALA A 128 -14.08 7.73 4.39
N VAL A 129 -13.91 6.51 4.91
CA VAL A 129 -12.65 5.78 4.98
C VAL A 129 -12.91 4.30 4.68
N SER A 130 -12.12 3.67 3.82
CA SER A 130 -12.23 2.22 3.55
C SER A 130 -11.84 1.40 4.78
N LEU A 131 -10.69 1.70 5.39
CA LEU A 131 -10.13 0.97 6.52
C LEU A 131 -9.71 1.90 7.67
N LEU A 132 -10.33 1.76 8.84
CA LEU A 132 -9.91 2.40 10.08
C LEU A 132 -8.87 1.51 10.79
N SER A 133 -7.67 2.04 10.98
CA SER A 133 -6.50 1.29 11.42
C SER A 133 -5.87 1.90 12.67
N ASN A 134 -5.56 1.06 13.65
CA ASN A 134 -4.73 1.42 14.80
C ASN A 134 -3.32 0.80 14.72
N ASN A 135 -3.08 -0.11 13.78
CA ASN A 135 -1.76 -0.68 13.52
C ASN A 135 -1.58 -0.95 12.01
N PRO A 136 -1.23 0.07 11.22
CA PRO A 136 -1.01 -0.07 9.78
C PRO A 136 0.06 -1.09 9.41
N GLY A 137 0.97 -1.42 10.34
CA GLY A 137 2.02 -2.43 10.14
C GLY A 137 1.49 -3.85 9.89
N ASN A 138 0.25 -4.13 10.31
CA ASN A 138 -0.42 -5.43 10.10
C ASN A 138 -1.24 -5.46 8.80
N ILE A 139 -1.08 -4.47 7.91
CA ILE A 139 -1.76 -4.40 6.62
C ILE A 139 -0.67 -4.54 5.55
N THR A 140 -0.74 -5.58 4.72
CA THR A 140 0.26 -5.85 3.68
C THR A 140 -0.42 -6.27 2.38
N GLY A 141 0.19 -5.96 1.23
CA GLY A 141 -0.28 -6.49 -0.06
C GLY A 141 -1.67 -6.02 -0.50
N CYS A 142 -2.31 -5.11 0.24
CA CYS A 142 -3.70 -4.75 0.02
C CYS A 142 -3.88 -3.76 -1.14
N THR A 143 -4.98 -3.91 -1.88
CA THR A 143 -5.41 -2.99 -2.95
C THR A 143 -6.59 -2.15 -2.48
N PHE A 144 -6.50 -0.84 -2.70
CA PHE A 144 -7.57 0.11 -2.41
C PHE A 144 -7.97 0.84 -3.70
N ASN A 145 -9.25 0.74 -4.07
CA ASN A 145 -9.82 1.46 -5.20
C ASN A 145 -10.86 2.46 -4.68
N SER A 146 -10.67 3.73 -5.02
CA SER A 146 -11.60 4.81 -4.73
C SER A 146 -12.27 5.31 -6.00
N ASP A 147 -13.51 5.77 -5.86
CA ASP A 147 -14.26 6.51 -6.88
C ASP A 147 -13.99 8.03 -6.84
N GLY A 148 -13.11 8.46 -5.95
CA GLY A 148 -12.77 9.85 -5.72
C GLY A 148 -13.34 10.44 -4.43
N SER A 149 -14.06 9.66 -3.61
CA SER A 149 -14.90 10.20 -2.52
C SER A 149 -14.42 9.93 -1.09
N ASN A 150 -13.40 9.11 -0.88
CA ASN A 150 -13.04 8.62 0.45
C ASN A 150 -11.53 8.46 0.68
N HIS A 151 -11.10 8.29 1.93
CA HIS A 151 -9.72 7.93 2.26
C HIS A 151 -9.50 6.41 2.21
N ALA A 152 -8.29 5.96 1.86
CA ALA A 152 -7.97 4.53 1.87
C ALA A 152 -7.89 4.01 3.32
N ILE A 153 -7.03 4.66 4.12
CA ILE A 153 -6.75 4.26 5.50
C ILE A 153 -6.78 5.48 6.41
N GLU A 154 -7.55 5.40 7.50
CA GLU A 154 -7.46 6.34 8.62
C GLU A 154 -6.62 5.71 9.73
N ILE A 155 -5.58 6.42 10.16
CA ILE A 155 -4.67 5.97 11.22
C ILE A 155 -5.04 6.71 12.51
N THR A 156 -5.36 5.93 13.54
CA THR A 156 -5.84 6.47 14.83
C THR A 156 -4.82 6.42 15.96
N THR A 157 -3.68 5.75 15.75
CA THR A 157 -2.63 5.60 16.77
C THR A 157 -1.28 6.09 16.24
N PRO A 158 -0.60 7.05 16.91
CA PRO A 158 0.73 7.50 16.50
C PRO A 158 1.74 6.36 16.57
N GLY A 159 2.76 6.37 15.72
CA GLY A 159 3.74 5.30 15.68
C GLY A 159 4.58 5.26 14.42
N THR A 160 5.47 4.28 14.36
CA THR A 160 6.26 3.96 13.17
C THR A 160 5.84 2.58 12.67
N TYR A 161 5.44 2.49 11.42
CA TYR A 161 4.87 1.27 10.84
C TYR A 161 5.60 0.88 9.56
N SER A 162 5.72 -0.42 9.31
CA SER A 162 5.93 -0.95 7.97
C SER A 162 4.70 -0.68 7.11
N PHE A 163 4.89 -0.40 5.82
CA PHE A 163 3.79 -0.15 4.90
C PHE A 163 4.15 -0.67 3.53
N THR A 164 3.72 -1.88 3.18
CA THR A 164 4.40 -2.62 2.10
C THR A 164 3.45 -3.25 1.10
N ASN A 165 3.83 -3.18 -0.17
CA ASN A 165 3.18 -3.86 -1.29
C ASN A 165 1.71 -3.45 -1.50
N HIS A 166 1.35 -2.20 -1.17
CA HIS A 166 0.01 -1.69 -1.39
C HIS A 166 -0.16 -1.12 -2.79
N THR A 167 -1.39 -1.19 -3.28
CA THR A 167 -1.81 -0.51 -4.52
C THR A 167 -2.96 0.45 -4.21
N PHE A 168 -2.81 1.71 -4.63
CA PHE A 168 -3.80 2.77 -4.44
C PHE A 168 -4.26 3.33 -5.79
N ASN A 169 -5.54 3.17 -6.10
CA ASN A 169 -6.16 3.63 -7.34
C ASN A 169 -7.28 4.63 -7.06
N GLY A 170 -7.36 5.71 -7.85
CA GLY A 170 -8.44 6.71 -7.75
C GLY A 170 -8.31 7.71 -6.59
N TYR A 171 -7.23 7.65 -5.81
CA TYR A 171 -6.95 8.60 -4.73
C TYR A 171 -6.27 9.88 -5.24
N ALA A 172 -6.35 10.95 -4.44
CA ALA A 172 -5.64 12.19 -4.71
C ALA A 172 -4.12 11.95 -4.79
N THR A 173 -3.43 12.70 -5.66
CA THR A 173 -1.97 12.59 -5.85
C THR A 173 -1.19 13.66 -5.09
N SER A 174 -1.86 14.48 -4.28
CA SER A 174 -1.27 15.56 -3.49
C SER A 174 -1.80 15.55 -2.08
N ASP A 175 -0.96 15.93 -1.13
CA ASP A 175 -1.36 16.11 0.27
C ASP A 175 -2.33 17.29 0.43
N GLY A 176 -3.16 17.24 1.48
CA GLY A 176 -4.01 18.36 1.85
C GLY A 176 -5.39 17.96 2.34
N SER A 177 -6.43 18.47 1.66
CA SER A 177 -7.81 18.43 2.14
C SER A 177 -8.82 18.20 1.01
N THR A 178 -8.44 17.43 -0.01
CA THR A 178 -9.36 17.00 -1.08
C THR A 178 -10.47 16.10 -0.55
N GLY A 179 -10.22 15.39 0.56
CA GLY A 179 -11.15 14.42 1.15
C GLY A 179 -11.04 13.03 0.54
N ASN A 180 -10.03 12.81 -0.31
CA ASN A 180 -9.74 11.55 -0.99
C ASN A 180 -8.23 11.25 -1.00
N GLU A 181 -7.49 11.73 0.00
CA GLU A 181 -6.10 11.34 0.23
C GLU A 181 -6.00 9.86 0.62
N VAL A 182 -4.89 9.20 0.28
CA VAL A 182 -4.66 7.79 0.63
C VAL A 182 -4.68 7.60 2.15
N ILE A 183 -3.88 8.39 2.86
CA ILE A 183 -3.76 8.34 4.32
C ILE A 183 -4.48 9.53 4.92
N TYR A 184 -5.39 9.23 5.85
CA TYR A 184 -5.86 10.21 6.82
C TYR A 184 -5.24 9.89 8.18
N ASN A 185 -4.23 10.65 8.60
CA ASN A 185 -3.69 10.53 9.95
C ASN A 185 -4.54 11.37 10.90
N ASN A 186 -5.41 10.70 11.65
CA ASN A 186 -6.26 11.31 12.68
C ASN A 186 -5.84 10.90 14.09
N SER A 187 -4.59 10.48 14.26
CA SER A 187 -4.06 9.94 15.52
C SER A 187 -3.74 10.99 16.58
N GLY A 188 -3.78 12.28 16.22
CA GLY A 188 -3.37 13.38 17.08
C GLY A 188 -1.86 13.45 17.35
N GLY A 189 -1.04 12.68 16.63
CA GLY A 189 0.41 12.66 16.78
C GLY A 189 1.18 12.27 15.52
N ALA A 190 2.47 12.03 15.70
CA ALA A 190 3.39 11.70 14.62
C ALA A 190 3.23 10.24 14.16
N VAL A 191 3.09 10.06 12.85
CA VAL A 191 3.08 8.76 12.18
C VAL A 191 4.23 8.72 11.18
N THR A 192 5.02 7.64 11.20
CA THR A 192 6.02 7.36 10.17
C THR A 192 5.65 6.07 9.44
N LEU A 193 5.50 6.14 8.12
CA LEU A 193 5.26 5.00 7.25
C LEU A 193 6.54 4.67 6.49
N ASN A 194 7.12 3.50 6.75
CA ASN A 194 8.24 2.96 5.99
C ASN A 194 7.68 2.17 4.80
N ALA A 195 7.50 2.90 3.71
CA ALA A 195 6.87 2.45 2.49
C ALA A 195 7.85 1.67 1.60
N SER A 196 7.40 0.55 1.03
CA SER A 196 8.13 -0.16 -0.02
C SER A 196 7.18 -0.96 -0.91
N GLY A 197 7.55 -1.15 -2.18
CA GLY A 197 6.72 -1.90 -3.14
C GLY A 197 5.36 -1.24 -3.43
N ILE A 198 5.22 0.06 -3.22
CA ILE A 198 3.95 0.78 -3.39
C ILE A 198 3.69 1.08 -4.87
N SER A 199 2.46 0.82 -5.31
CA SER A 199 1.92 1.30 -6.58
C SER A 199 0.91 2.41 -6.35
N GLY A 200 1.13 3.58 -6.96
CA GLY A 200 0.34 4.80 -6.74
C GLY A 200 0.99 5.74 -5.71
N THR A 201 0.50 6.99 -5.66
CA THR A 201 1.01 8.02 -4.73
C THR A 201 0.36 7.91 -3.36
N ILE A 202 1.16 7.88 -2.30
CA ILE A 202 0.68 8.01 -0.92
C ILE A 202 0.49 9.49 -0.62
N SER A 203 -0.70 10.03 -0.91
CA SER A 203 -1.11 11.34 -0.45
C SER A 203 -1.58 11.30 0.99
N VAL A 204 -1.36 12.39 1.72
CA VAL A 204 -1.65 12.48 3.14
C VAL A 204 -2.51 13.68 3.51
N ARG A 205 -3.50 13.43 4.36
CA ARG A 205 -4.21 14.43 5.15
C ARG A 205 -3.88 14.21 6.63
N ASN A 206 -3.51 15.28 7.33
CA ASN A 206 -3.29 15.24 8.77
C ASN A 206 -4.47 15.92 9.49
N GLY A 207 -4.99 15.26 10.51
CA GLY A 207 -5.93 15.82 11.48
C GLY A 207 -5.25 16.81 12.42
N THR A 208 -6.02 17.32 13.38
CA THR A 208 -5.52 18.25 14.40
C THR A 208 -4.35 17.62 15.17
N SER A 209 -3.23 18.34 15.27
CA SER A 209 -2.01 17.91 15.98
C SER A 209 -1.33 16.65 15.41
N ALA A 210 -1.77 16.14 14.26
CA ALA A 210 -1.17 15.00 13.60
C ALA A 210 -0.08 15.44 12.61
N SER A 211 0.93 14.59 12.41
CA SER A 211 1.93 14.75 11.36
C SER A 211 2.28 13.38 10.79
N THR A 212 2.58 13.32 9.50
CA THR A 212 2.91 12.05 8.83
C THR A 212 4.17 12.21 8.01
N THR A 213 5.06 11.24 8.11
CA THR A 213 6.25 11.11 7.28
C THR A 213 6.17 9.80 6.50
N VAL A 214 6.30 9.88 5.17
CA VAL A 214 6.32 8.71 4.30
C VAL A 214 7.74 8.52 3.75
N ASN A 215 8.37 7.42 4.17
CA ASN A 215 9.68 6.98 3.72
C ASN A 215 9.51 5.89 2.67
N ASN A 216 9.37 6.26 1.40
CA ASN A 216 9.26 5.35 0.25
C ASN A 216 10.60 5.26 -0.51
N GLY A 217 11.64 4.83 0.20
CA GLY A 217 13.00 4.78 -0.33
C GLY A 217 13.16 3.72 -1.43
N VAL A 218 13.64 4.13 -2.60
CA VAL A 218 14.10 3.26 -3.68
C VAL A 218 15.57 3.55 -3.99
N THR A 219 16.28 2.55 -4.52
CA THR A 219 17.69 2.71 -4.88
C THR A 219 17.85 3.12 -6.33
N LEU A 220 18.68 4.14 -6.56
CA LEU A 220 19.19 4.52 -7.87
C LEU A 220 20.59 3.94 -8.01
N THR A 221 20.89 3.29 -9.13
CA THR A 221 22.18 2.63 -9.37
C THR A 221 22.66 2.92 -10.78
N ILE A 222 23.89 3.43 -10.90
CA ILE A 222 24.61 3.52 -12.17
C ILE A 222 25.87 2.65 -12.03
N THR A 223 26.00 1.67 -12.91
CA THR A 223 27.23 0.86 -13.03
C THR A 223 27.97 1.31 -14.29
N VAL A 224 29.28 1.51 -14.19
CA VAL A 224 30.11 2.04 -15.27
C VAL A 224 31.30 1.10 -15.49
N GLN A 225 31.44 0.65 -16.73
CA GLN A 225 32.54 -0.21 -17.17
C GLN A 225 33.13 0.27 -18.50
N ASP A 226 34.31 -0.21 -18.85
CA ASP A 226 34.90 -0.03 -20.19
C ASP A 226 34.42 -1.13 -21.16
N GLU A 227 34.89 -1.07 -22.41
CA GLU A 227 34.56 -2.04 -23.47
C GLU A 227 35.07 -3.46 -23.17
N ASP A 228 36.08 -3.59 -22.30
CA ASP A 228 36.63 -4.85 -21.82
C ASP A 228 35.94 -5.36 -20.55
N THR A 229 34.84 -4.71 -20.14
CA THR A 229 34.04 -5.01 -18.94
C THR A 229 34.76 -4.76 -17.61
N ASN A 230 35.86 -4.01 -17.62
CA ASN A 230 36.52 -3.59 -16.39
C ASN A 230 35.72 -2.45 -15.74
N PRO A 231 35.54 -2.47 -14.41
CA PRO A 231 34.87 -1.39 -13.70
C PRO A 231 35.67 -0.08 -13.79
N ILE A 232 34.98 1.02 -14.09
CA ILE A 232 35.60 2.35 -14.12
C ILE A 232 35.36 3.03 -12.78
N GLN A 233 36.41 3.14 -11.97
CA GLN A 233 36.40 3.91 -10.71
C GLN A 233 36.47 5.42 -10.96
N TYR A 234 35.84 6.20 -10.08
CA TYR A 234 35.83 7.66 -10.11
C TYR A 234 35.26 8.27 -11.40
N ALA A 235 34.35 7.56 -12.07
CA ALA A 235 33.48 8.15 -13.07
C ALA A 235 32.42 8.97 -12.35
N GLN A 236 32.31 10.25 -12.68
CA GLN A 236 31.25 11.10 -12.15
C GLN A 236 29.93 10.68 -12.79
N THR A 237 28.98 10.30 -11.94
CA THR A 237 27.62 9.95 -12.33
C THR A 237 26.65 10.98 -11.76
N ALA A 238 25.67 11.38 -12.56
CA ALA A 238 24.63 12.28 -12.10
C ALA A 238 23.27 11.89 -12.66
N ILE A 239 22.24 12.06 -11.85
CA ILE A 239 20.83 11.87 -12.20
C ILE A 239 20.09 13.16 -11.88
N TYR A 240 19.36 13.68 -12.85
CA TYR A 240 18.52 14.87 -12.70
C TYR A 240 17.09 14.56 -13.12
N LYS A 241 16.11 15.16 -12.45
CA LYS A 241 14.75 15.20 -13.00
C LYS A 241 14.75 15.96 -14.32
N THR A 242 14.08 15.43 -15.34
CA THR A 242 13.95 16.13 -16.63
C THR A 242 13.08 17.39 -16.52
N SER A 243 12.11 17.38 -15.60
CA SER A 243 11.10 18.42 -15.40
C SER A 243 11.66 19.74 -14.90
N ASP A 244 12.57 19.71 -13.92
CA ASP A 244 13.03 20.90 -13.20
C ASP A 244 14.55 20.93 -12.95
N ARG A 245 15.28 19.91 -13.41
CA ARG A 245 16.72 19.76 -13.20
C ARG A 245 17.13 19.58 -11.74
N THR A 246 16.20 19.21 -10.86
CA THR A 246 16.55 18.80 -9.49
C THR A 246 17.54 17.65 -9.54
N GLU A 247 18.67 17.84 -8.86
CA GLU A 247 19.68 16.80 -8.69
C GLU A 247 19.15 15.71 -7.75
N LEU A 248 19.16 14.46 -8.24
CA LEU A 248 18.76 13.28 -7.49
C LEU A 248 19.97 12.46 -7.05
N MET A 249 21.05 12.51 -7.82
CA MET A 249 22.34 11.88 -7.50
C MET A 249 23.45 12.66 -8.19
N ASN A 250 24.59 12.84 -7.51
CA ASN A 250 25.83 13.36 -8.08
C ASN A 250 27.01 12.79 -7.30
N LYS A 251 27.52 11.64 -7.77
CA LYS A 251 28.51 10.81 -7.07
C LYS A 251 29.49 10.20 -8.05
N ASP A 252 30.70 10.00 -7.56
CA ASP A 252 31.70 9.21 -8.26
C ASP A 252 31.44 7.71 -8.04
N THR A 253 31.74 6.90 -9.06
CA THR A 253 31.72 5.44 -8.93
C THR A 253 32.80 4.93 -7.96
N ASP A 254 32.46 3.87 -7.24
CA ASP A 254 33.38 3.15 -6.36
C ASP A 254 34.38 2.27 -7.14
N ALA A 255 35.18 1.48 -6.42
CA ALA A 255 36.17 0.57 -7.02
C ALA A 255 35.57 -0.51 -7.91
N ASN A 256 34.27 -0.78 -7.80
CA ASN A 256 33.52 -1.73 -8.63
C ASN A 256 32.79 -1.03 -9.78
N GLY A 257 33.04 0.26 -9.99
CA GLY A 257 32.36 1.03 -11.04
C GLY A 257 30.92 1.38 -10.69
N VAL A 258 30.52 1.32 -9.42
CA VAL A 258 29.11 1.51 -9.00
C VAL A 258 28.94 2.82 -8.25
N ALA A 259 27.90 3.58 -8.61
CA ALA A 259 27.39 4.71 -7.85
C ALA A 259 25.93 4.49 -7.47
N THR A 260 25.60 4.71 -6.19
CA THR A 260 24.24 4.51 -5.65
C THR A 260 23.73 5.69 -4.85
N GLU A 261 22.42 5.92 -4.91
CA GLU A 261 21.72 6.89 -4.08
C GLU A 261 20.34 6.37 -3.65
N SER A 262 19.90 6.78 -2.46
CA SER A 262 18.53 6.54 -2.00
C SER A 262 17.63 7.69 -2.44
N PHE A 263 16.49 7.36 -3.04
CA PHE A 263 15.51 8.34 -3.51
C PHE A 263 14.15 8.07 -2.88
N ASN A 264 13.49 9.09 -2.34
CA ASN A 264 12.12 8.96 -1.84
C ASN A 264 11.13 9.00 -3.01
N TYR A 265 10.66 7.83 -3.45
CA TYR A 265 9.82 7.70 -4.63
C TYR A 265 8.40 8.24 -4.37
N PRO A 266 7.87 9.14 -5.23
CA PRO A 266 6.57 9.77 -5.01
C PRO A 266 5.37 8.85 -5.34
N GLY A 267 5.61 7.60 -5.74
CA GLY A 267 4.56 6.65 -6.10
C GLY A 267 4.13 6.67 -7.56
N THR A 268 4.56 7.69 -8.32
CA THR A 268 4.39 7.80 -9.78
C THR A 268 5.74 7.84 -10.49
N PRO A 269 5.83 7.32 -11.73
CA PRO A 269 7.09 7.29 -12.45
C PRO A 269 7.71 8.68 -12.60
N VAL A 270 9.03 8.78 -12.41
CA VAL A 270 9.77 10.05 -12.49
C VAL A 270 10.74 9.99 -13.64
N ASP A 271 10.52 10.84 -14.65
CA ASP A 271 11.42 10.96 -15.80
C ASP A 271 12.74 11.64 -15.41
N ILE A 272 13.86 11.03 -15.83
CA ILE A 272 15.21 11.44 -15.45
C ILE A 272 16.15 11.54 -16.65
N GLU A 273 17.15 12.41 -16.51
CA GLU A 273 18.34 12.48 -17.36
C GLU A 273 19.53 11.95 -16.56
N ILE A 274 20.27 11.02 -17.17
CA ILE A 274 21.47 10.41 -16.60
C ILE A 274 22.68 10.96 -17.35
N ARG A 275 23.73 11.33 -16.63
CA ARG A 275 25.00 11.79 -17.20
C ARG A 275 26.15 11.03 -16.54
N VAL A 276 27.09 10.55 -17.36
CA VAL A 276 28.32 9.89 -16.88
C VAL A 276 29.53 10.50 -17.57
N ARG A 277 30.55 10.85 -16.79
CA ARG A 277 31.77 11.50 -17.27
C ARG A 277 33.00 10.97 -16.56
N LYS A 278 34.08 10.74 -17.30
CA LYS A 278 35.41 10.42 -16.76
C LYS A 278 36.47 11.17 -17.56
N ALA A 279 36.93 12.30 -17.02
CA ALA A 279 37.89 13.18 -17.70
C ALA A 279 38.97 13.75 -16.75
N SER A 280 39.17 13.12 -15.59
CA SER A 280 40.15 13.55 -14.59
C SER A 280 41.56 13.60 -15.17
N ALA A 281 42.32 14.64 -14.83
CA ALA A 281 43.70 14.80 -15.28
C ALA A 281 44.57 13.61 -14.83
N GLY A 282 45.43 13.11 -15.72
CA GLY A 282 46.34 12.00 -15.44
C GLY A 282 45.72 10.59 -15.49
N ALA A 283 44.43 10.47 -15.80
CA ALA A 283 43.76 9.19 -16.01
C ALA A 283 43.26 9.05 -17.45
N THR A 284 42.92 7.82 -17.87
CA THR A 284 42.19 7.57 -19.10
C THR A 284 40.89 8.39 -19.13
N LYS A 285 40.69 9.11 -20.22
CA LYS A 285 39.51 9.90 -20.50
C LYS A 285 38.58 9.14 -21.42
N TYR A 286 37.29 9.33 -21.22
CA TYR A 286 36.24 8.62 -21.94
C TYR A 286 35.28 9.62 -22.59
N ILE A 287 34.62 9.18 -23.65
CA ILE A 287 33.54 9.93 -24.28
C ILE A 287 32.40 10.06 -23.27
N ASN A 288 31.88 11.28 -23.08
CA ASN A 288 30.77 11.53 -22.16
C ASN A 288 29.52 10.77 -22.60
N PHE A 289 28.82 10.18 -21.63
CA PHE A 289 27.56 9.49 -21.85
C PHE A 289 26.38 10.30 -21.27
N SER A 290 25.27 10.34 -22.00
CA SER A 290 24.01 10.89 -21.51
C SER A 290 22.84 10.10 -22.09
N THR A 291 21.82 9.82 -21.27
CA THR A 291 20.59 9.18 -21.73
C THR A 291 19.40 9.60 -20.87
N LEU A 292 18.20 9.29 -21.32
CA LEU A 292 16.97 9.44 -20.56
C LEU A 292 16.59 8.10 -19.91
N GLY A 293 15.89 8.18 -18.79
CA GLY A 293 15.36 7.03 -18.07
C GLY A 293 14.11 7.40 -17.26
N GLN A 294 13.59 6.44 -16.53
CA GLN A 294 12.44 6.65 -15.66
C GLN A 294 12.61 5.83 -14.38
N ILE A 295 12.51 6.49 -13.23
CA ILE A 295 12.50 5.84 -11.92
C ILE A 295 11.12 5.23 -11.70
N SER A 296 11.06 3.98 -11.25
CA SER A 296 9.83 3.28 -10.90
C SER A 296 9.77 2.95 -9.40
N SER A 297 8.74 2.20 -8.99
CA SER A 297 8.60 1.67 -7.63
C SER A 297 9.72 0.70 -7.22
N SER A 298 10.48 0.16 -8.17
CA SER A 298 11.68 -0.65 -7.91
C SER A 298 12.98 0.16 -7.94
N GLY A 299 12.91 1.48 -8.09
CA GLY A 299 14.07 2.34 -8.28
C GLY A 299 14.51 2.43 -9.73
N TYR A 300 15.81 2.59 -9.95
CA TYR A 300 16.40 2.68 -11.28
C TYR A 300 17.79 2.05 -11.31
N SER A 301 18.09 1.26 -12.34
CA SER A 301 19.41 0.69 -12.56
C SER A 301 19.81 0.79 -14.02
N LEU A 302 21.04 1.26 -14.28
CA LEU A 302 21.60 1.35 -15.62
C LEU A 302 23.06 0.89 -15.62
N LEU A 303 23.39 -0.01 -16.55
CA LEU A 303 24.77 -0.33 -16.92
C LEU A 303 25.21 0.58 -18.07
N VAL A 304 26.30 1.29 -17.88
CA VAL A 304 26.93 2.18 -18.86
C VAL A 304 28.28 1.59 -19.25
N THR A 305 28.48 1.38 -20.55
CA THR A 305 29.79 1.08 -21.13
C THR A 305 30.36 2.37 -21.72
N LEU A 306 31.47 2.86 -21.17
CA LEU A 306 32.16 4.03 -21.71
C LEU A 306 33.24 3.60 -22.70
N VAL A 307 33.36 4.37 -23.77
CA VAL A 307 34.39 4.20 -24.80
C VAL A 307 35.51 5.21 -24.51
N GLU A 308 36.76 4.75 -24.53
CA GLU A 308 37.91 5.64 -24.37
C GLU A 308 37.90 6.74 -25.43
N ASP A 309 38.32 7.95 -25.06
CA ASP A 309 38.44 9.06 -25.99
C ASP A 309 39.85 9.09 -26.60
N PRO A 310 40.03 8.65 -27.87
CA PRO A 310 41.35 8.55 -28.48
C PRO A 310 42.00 9.93 -28.69
N ILE A 311 41.22 11.00 -28.82
CA ILE A 311 41.72 12.34 -29.08
C ILE A 311 42.24 12.96 -27.78
N ASN A 312 41.47 12.83 -26.70
CA ASN A 312 41.81 13.44 -25.42
C ASN A 312 42.87 12.67 -24.62
N ASN A 313 43.14 11.40 -24.97
CA ASN A 313 44.21 10.58 -24.40
C ASN A 313 45.52 10.61 -25.20
N ALA A 314 45.56 11.29 -26.36
CA ALA A 314 46.79 11.43 -27.12
C ALA A 314 47.81 12.26 -26.32
N THR A 315 48.89 11.62 -25.87
CA THR A 315 50.08 12.30 -25.36
C THR A 315 50.69 13.11 -26.50
N THR A 316 50.72 14.43 -26.37
CA THR A 316 51.60 15.30 -27.17
C THR A 316 53.06 14.94 -26.96
#